data_AF-A0A813CMS2-F1
#
_entry.id   AF-A0A813CMS2-F1
#
_cell.length_a   1.000
_cell.length_b   1.000
_cell.length_c   1.000
_cell.angle_alpha   90.00
_cell.angle_beta   90.00
_cell.angle_gamma   90.00
#
_symmetry.space_group_name_H-M   'P 1'
#
loop_
_entity.id
_entity.type
_entity.pdbx_description
1 polymer ?
#
loop_
_entity_poly.entity_id
_entity_poly.type
_entity_poly.pdbx_seq_one_letter_code
_entity_poly.pdbx_strand_id
1 'polypeptide(L)'
;MSALAGIRLQHGGPFGAAVVRDGVIISCAHNMVLHRGDPCCHAEMNAIQQACQALGSHDLSECELFTTCEPCPMCWGAVQWSRLGRAYIGVDRHTAAKYGFDDKVFYDEIDSKAGHYGIKRTGYIPNTSEAHNPQGERVFKNMVDVYDGILKEDVEQFFKDTTVNRTMRRRFTGKGGEQVQSAYKLVFDREAQLRPPPSGADDTNMEDHEKYMKLAMAVAARGSKAGLAKERECFGAVIVKDGVVVAEACNCVLSDRDATATAEVKAIRAATQRLGTYNLEGCVMYTTAHPDLMSLGAVLWSRISRIYCGVTQQF
;
A
#
# COMPACT_ATOMS: atom_id res chain seq x y z
N MET A 1 -14.26 0.71 -19.16
CA MET A 1 -14.08 2.09 -19.70
C MET A 1 -12.59 2.26 -20.01
N SER A 2 -12.21 2.88 -21.12
CA SER A 2 -10.81 2.97 -21.55
C SER A 2 -10.10 4.22 -21.00
N ALA A 3 -8.76 4.21 -20.97
CA ALA A 3 -7.94 5.37 -20.59
C ALA A 3 -8.33 6.65 -21.35
N LEU A 4 -8.64 6.55 -22.65
CA LEU A 4 -9.10 7.66 -23.47
C LEU A 4 -10.42 8.27 -22.97
N ALA A 5 -11.35 7.42 -22.50
CA ALA A 5 -12.59 7.91 -21.89
C ALA A 5 -12.29 8.68 -20.59
N GLY A 6 -11.35 8.17 -19.79
CA GLY A 6 -10.90 8.85 -18.57
C GLY A 6 -10.35 10.25 -18.81
N ILE A 7 -9.50 10.42 -19.82
CA ILE A 7 -8.95 11.73 -20.21
C ILE A 7 -10.08 12.67 -20.65
N ARG A 8 -10.96 12.20 -21.55
CA ARG A 8 -12.07 13.02 -22.08
C ARG A 8 -13.01 13.49 -20.98
N LEU A 9 -13.21 12.67 -19.96
CA LEU A 9 -14.06 12.98 -18.81
C LEU A 9 -13.29 13.65 -17.66
N GLN A 10 -11.98 13.91 -17.82
CA GLN A 10 -11.12 14.51 -16.80
C GLN A 10 -11.08 13.73 -15.47
N HIS A 11 -11.14 12.40 -15.54
CA HIS A 11 -11.14 11.55 -14.34
C HIS A 11 -9.75 11.37 -13.71
N GLY A 12 -8.69 11.62 -14.47
CA GLY A 12 -7.30 11.46 -14.05
C GLY A 12 -6.34 11.37 -15.24
N GLY A 13 -5.10 10.95 -14.97
CA GLY A 13 -4.07 10.76 -15.99
C GLY A 13 -4.42 9.68 -17.04
N PRO A 14 -3.65 9.58 -18.14
CA PRO A 14 -3.96 8.75 -19.31
C PRO A 14 -3.66 7.25 -19.09
N PHE A 15 -4.02 6.72 -17.93
CA PHE A 15 -3.69 5.36 -17.52
C PHE A 15 -4.93 4.46 -17.56
N GLY A 16 -4.76 3.27 -18.12
CA GLY A 16 -5.78 2.23 -18.23
C GLY A 16 -5.21 0.86 -17.91
N ALA A 17 -6.05 -0.01 -17.36
CA ALA A 17 -5.69 -1.38 -17.04
C ALA A 17 -6.88 -2.32 -17.26
N ALA A 18 -6.59 -3.57 -17.63
CA ALA A 18 -7.56 -4.64 -17.77
C ALA A 18 -7.04 -5.92 -17.12
N VAL A 19 -7.92 -6.64 -16.43
CA VAL A 19 -7.65 -7.99 -15.92
C VAL A 19 -8.34 -8.99 -16.85
N VAL A 20 -7.58 -9.97 -17.31
CA VAL A 20 -8.01 -10.98 -18.29
C VAL A 20 -7.83 -12.37 -17.68
N ARG A 21 -8.76 -13.28 -17.96
CA ARG A 21 -8.67 -14.69 -17.60
C ARG A 21 -9.08 -15.52 -18.81
N ASP A 22 -8.21 -16.44 -19.24
CA ASP A 22 -8.47 -17.33 -20.38
C ASP A 22 -8.91 -16.57 -21.66
N GLY A 23 -8.28 -15.42 -21.93
CA GLY A 23 -8.61 -14.54 -23.06
C GLY A 23 -9.88 -13.70 -22.89
N VAL A 24 -10.59 -13.82 -21.76
CA VAL A 24 -11.80 -13.05 -21.45
C VAL A 24 -11.46 -11.87 -20.54
N ILE A 25 -11.87 -10.66 -20.91
CA ILE A 25 -11.73 -9.47 -20.06
C ILE A 25 -12.69 -9.58 -18.88
N ILE A 26 -12.13 -9.71 -17.68
CA ILE A 26 -12.88 -9.74 -16.41
C ILE A 26 -13.17 -8.33 -15.93
N SER A 27 -12.21 -7.42 -16.06
CA SER A 27 -12.37 -6.00 -15.70
C SER A 27 -11.57 -5.09 -16.63
N CYS A 28 -12.04 -3.86 -16.80
CA CYS A 28 -11.34 -2.82 -17.55
C CYS A 28 -11.62 -1.45 -16.93
N ALA A 29 -10.56 -0.85 -16.39
CA ALA A 29 -10.62 0.38 -15.63
C ALA A 29 -9.57 1.40 -16.12
N HIS A 30 -9.74 2.64 -15.67
CA HIS A 30 -8.81 3.73 -15.92
C HIS A 30 -8.56 4.53 -14.63
N ASN A 31 -7.66 5.49 -14.69
CA ASN A 31 -7.38 6.37 -13.56
C ASN A 31 -8.63 7.19 -13.20
N MET A 32 -9.02 7.13 -11.93
CA MET A 32 -10.21 7.79 -11.40
C MET A 32 -9.89 8.70 -10.20
N VAL A 33 -8.60 9.04 -9.98
CA VAL A 33 -8.16 9.80 -8.80
C VAL A 33 -8.91 11.11 -8.65
N LEU A 34 -9.02 11.90 -9.73
CA LEU A 34 -9.69 13.20 -9.68
C LEU A 34 -11.20 13.06 -9.56
N HIS A 35 -11.78 12.09 -10.28
CA HIS A 35 -13.24 11.89 -10.27
C HIS A 35 -13.75 11.37 -8.92
N ARG A 36 -13.02 10.45 -8.28
CA ARG A 36 -13.41 9.85 -7.01
C ARG A 36 -12.87 10.60 -5.79
N GLY A 37 -11.95 11.54 -5.98
CA GLY A 37 -11.26 12.20 -4.87
C GLY A 37 -10.48 11.20 -4.00
N ASP A 38 -9.98 10.11 -4.59
CA ASP A 38 -9.28 9.03 -3.89
C ASP A 38 -7.91 8.79 -4.54
N PRO A 39 -6.79 9.04 -3.83
CA PRO A 39 -5.44 8.86 -4.36
C PRO A 39 -5.13 7.38 -4.67
N CYS A 40 -5.88 6.42 -4.12
CA CYS A 40 -5.71 5.00 -4.42
C CYS A 40 -6.41 4.56 -5.72
N CYS A 41 -7.22 5.41 -6.37
CA CYS A 41 -8.02 5.08 -7.54
C CYS A 41 -7.22 5.08 -8.87
N HIS A 42 -6.04 4.47 -8.86
CA HIS A 42 -5.23 4.23 -10.06
C HIS A 42 -5.86 3.16 -10.96
N ALA A 43 -5.47 3.11 -12.23
CA ALA A 43 -6.08 2.21 -13.21
C ALA A 43 -5.97 0.73 -12.79
N GLU A 44 -4.78 0.30 -12.38
CA GLU A 44 -4.47 -1.05 -11.93
C GLU A 44 -5.20 -1.40 -10.63
N MET A 45 -5.19 -0.48 -9.66
CA MET A 45 -5.93 -0.64 -8.39
C MET A 45 -7.42 -0.86 -8.65
N ASN A 46 -8.01 -0.03 -9.52
CA ASN A 46 -9.42 -0.11 -9.90
C ASN A 46 -9.72 -1.41 -10.65
N ALA A 47 -8.84 -1.83 -11.56
CA ALA A 47 -9.02 -3.05 -12.35
C ALA A 47 -8.93 -4.30 -11.47
N ILE A 48 -7.94 -4.36 -10.57
CA ILE A 48 -7.77 -5.45 -9.59
C ILE A 48 -8.98 -5.52 -8.68
N GLN A 49 -9.39 -4.40 -8.07
CA GLN A 49 -10.57 -4.37 -7.20
C GLN A 49 -11.83 -4.85 -7.94
N GLN A 50 -12.09 -4.36 -9.15
CA GLN A 50 -13.25 -4.78 -9.95
C GLN A 50 -13.20 -6.27 -10.33
N ALA A 51 -12.00 -6.78 -10.66
CA ALA A 51 -11.83 -8.21 -10.97
C ALA A 51 -12.08 -9.08 -9.74
N CYS A 52 -11.57 -8.66 -8.58
CA CYS A 52 -11.78 -9.36 -7.33
C CYS A 52 -13.27 -9.44 -6.97
N GLN A 53 -14.01 -8.34 -7.17
CA GLN A 53 -15.46 -8.29 -6.99
C GLN A 53 -16.20 -9.21 -7.98
N ALA A 54 -15.85 -9.13 -9.27
CA ALA A 54 -16.48 -9.93 -10.32
C ALA A 54 -16.28 -11.45 -10.11
N LEU A 55 -15.10 -11.86 -9.64
CA LEU A 55 -14.76 -13.26 -9.38
C LEU A 55 -15.13 -13.69 -7.95
N GLY A 56 -15.49 -12.76 -7.07
CA GLY A 56 -15.72 -13.02 -5.66
C GLY A 56 -14.49 -13.59 -4.94
N SER A 57 -13.29 -13.18 -5.33
CA SER A 57 -12.01 -13.68 -4.82
C SER A 57 -10.96 -12.56 -4.81
N HIS A 58 -10.19 -12.45 -3.73
CA HIS A 58 -8.99 -11.60 -3.71
C HIS A 58 -7.81 -12.23 -4.47
N ASP A 59 -7.87 -13.54 -4.72
CA ASP A 59 -6.86 -14.29 -5.44
C ASP A 59 -7.17 -14.28 -6.94
N LEU A 60 -6.26 -13.70 -7.71
CA LEU A 60 -6.28 -13.55 -9.16
C LEU A 60 -5.14 -14.34 -9.83
N SER A 61 -4.64 -15.42 -9.22
CA SER A 61 -3.55 -16.25 -9.78
C SER A 61 -3.78 -16.72 -11.21
N GLU A 62 -5.04 -17.00 -11.55
CA GLU A 62 -5.46 -17.46 -12.87
C GLU A 62 -5.71 -16.31 -13.86
N CYS A 63 -5.37 -15.07 -13.48
CA CYS A 63 -5.58 -13.89 -14.29
C CYS A 63 -4.26 -13.24 -14.72
N GLU A 64 -4.37 -12.41 -15.75
CA GLU A 64 -3.30 -11.61 -16.34
C GLU A 64 -3.69 -10.15 -16.30
N LEU A 65 -2.72 -9.26 -16.05
CA LEU A 65 -2.91 -7.83 -16.10
C LEU A 65 -2.38 -7.27 -17.42
N PHE A 66 -3.14 -6.40 -18.05
CA PHE A 66 -2.69 -5.55 -19.15
C PHE A 66 -2.80 -4.11 -18.68
N THR A 67 -1.70 -3.36 -18.71
CA THR A 67 -1.69 -1.95 -18.32
C THR A 67 -1.03 -1.09 -19.40
N THR A 68 -1.54 0.13 -19.58
CA THR A 68 -1.01 1.07 -20.56
C THR A 68 0.40 1.55 -20.20
N CYS A 69 0.76 1.56 -18.92
CA CYS A 69 2.04 2.08 -18.42
C CYS A 69 2.58 1.16 -17.31
N GLU A 70 3.90 1.13 -17.12
CA GLU A 70 4.52 0.42 -16.00
C GLU A 70 3.85 0.84 -14.67
N PRO A 71 3.33 -0.12 -13.88
CA PRO A 71 2.65 0.20 -12.63
C PRO A 71 3.55 1.01 -11.68
N CYS A 72 2.97 1.95 -10.96
CA CYS A 72 3.65 2.60 -9.84
C CYS A 72 3.83 1.59 -8.68
N PRO A 73 4.68 1.89 -7.68
CA PRO A 73 4.88 1.05 -6.51
C PRO A 73 3.61 0.53 -5.83
N MET A 74 2.63 1.40 -5.61
CA MET A 74 1.34 1.05 -5.02
C MET A 74 0.67 -0.07 -5.83
N CYS A 75 0.62 0.13 -7.14
CA CYS A 75 -0.03 -0.78 -8.07
C CYS A 75 0.74 -2.10 -8.20
N TRP A 76 2.07 -2.08 -8.17
CA TRP A 76 2.88 -3.29 -8.09
C TRP A 76 2.61 -4.10 -6.82
N GLY A 77 2.48 -3.42 -5.68
CA GLY A 77 2.06 -4.09 -4.43
C GLY A 77 0.70 -4.77 -4.58
N ALA A 78 -0.28 -4.12 -5.21
CA ALA A 78 -1.58 -4.71 -5.48
C ALA A 78 -1.52 -5.92 -6.44
N VAL A 79 -0.67 -5.86 -7.46
CA VAL A 79 -0.41 -7.00 -8.36
C VAL A 79 0.11 -8.20 -7.58
N GLN A 80 1.05 -7.99 -6.65
CA GLN A 80 1.59 -9.05 -5.80
C GLN A 80 0.54 -9.60 -4.82
N TRP A 81 -0.20 -8.72 -4.13
CA TRP A 81 -1.25 -9.13 -3.18
C TRP A 81 -2.41 -9.88 -3.82
N SER A 82 -2.73 -9.55 -5.07
CA SER A 82 -3.74 -10.26 -5.86
C SER A 82 -3.20 -11.51 -6.55
N ARG A 83 -1.90 -11.82 -6.42
CA ARG A 83 -1.23 -12.99 -7.01
C ARG A 83 -1.29 -13.08 -8.54
N LEU A 84 -1.51 -11.96 -9.23
CA LEU A 84 -1.54 -11.94 -10.70
C LEU A 84 -0.28 -12.57 -11.30
N GLY A 85 -0.46 -13.62 -12.11
CA GLY A 85 0.65 -14.44 -12.59
C GLY A 85 1.49 -13.76 -13.68
N ARG A 86 0.90 -12.84 -14.44
CA ARG A 86 1.57 -12.09 -15.52
C ARG A 86 1.03 -10.66 -15.63
N ALA A 87 1.92 -9.73 -15.96
CA ALA A 87 1.58 -8.35 -16.29
C ALA A 87 2.22 -7.96 -17.62
N TYR A 88 1.41 -7.42 -18.53
CA TYR A 88 1.79 -6.92 -19.84
C TYR A 88 1.73 -5.39 -19.80
N ILE A 89 2.85 -4.76 -20.13
CA ILE A 89 3.06 -3.31 -19.97
C ILE A 89 3.14 -2.66 -21.35
N GLY A 90 2.33 -1.63 -21.57
CA GLY A 90 2.29 -0.88 -22.83
C GLY A 90 3.52 0.02 -23.04
N VAL A 91 3.82 0.88 -22.07
CA VAL A 91 5.02 1.73 -22.06
C VAL A 91 5.71 1.70 -20.70
N ASP A 92 7.03 1.89 -20.68
CA ASP A 92 7.78 1.99 -19.44
C ASP A 92 7.63 3.36 -18.75
N ARG A 93 7.98 3.42 -17.47
CA ARG A 93 7.96 4.66 -16.68
C ARG A 93 8.87 5.76 -17.25
N HIS A 94 9.96 5.40 -17.93
CA HIS A 94 10.91 6.36 -18.49
C HIS A 94 10.30 7.10 -19.68
N THR A 95 9.55 6.38 -20.50
CA THR A 95 8.76 6.92 -21.60
C THR A 95 7.64 7.79 -21.06
N ALA A 96 6.91 7.35 -20.03
CA ALA A 96 5.87 8.15 -19.39
C ALA A 96 6.43 9.47 -18.80
N ALA A 97 7.59 9.43 -18.18
CA ALA A 97 8.28 10.60 -17.63
C ALA A 97 8.61 11.66 -18.69
N LYS A 98 8.99 11.25 -19.92
CA LYS A 98 9.21 12.19 -21.05
C LYS A 98 7.97 13.04 -21.37
N TYR A 99 6.78 12.56 -21.03
CA TYR A 99 5.50 13.24 -21.27
C TYR A 99 4.90 13.89 -20.01
N GLY A 100 5.72 14.13 -18.98
CA GLY A 100 5.30 14.86 -17.77
C GLY A 100 4.67 14.00 -16.67
N PHE A 101 4.68 12.67 -16.82
CA PHE A 101 4.29 11.73 -15.76
C PHE A 101 5.52 11.21 -15.01
N ASP A 102 6.34 12.14 -14.54
CA ASP A 102 7.59 11.79 -13.88
C ASP A 102 7.41 11.55 -12.38
N ASP A 103 7.20 10.28 -12.03
CA ASP A 103 7.17 9.80 -10.66
C ASP A 103 8.55 9.30 -10.18
N LYS A 104 9.65 9.86 -10.74
CA LYS A 104 11.04 9.46 -10.43
C LYS A 104 11.34 9.31 -8.93
N VAL A 105 10.80 10.19 -8.08
CA VAL A 105 10.99 10.14 -6.62
C VAL A 105 10.50 8.81 -6.04
N PHE A 106 9.38 8.27 -6.52
CA PHE A 106 8.84 6.99 -6.07
C PHE A 106 9.70 5.81 -6.52
N TYR A 107 10.22 5.89 -7.75
CA TYR A 107 10.97 4.80 -8.36
C TYR A 107 12.42 4.76 -7.89
N ASP A 108 13.07 5.90 -7.65
CA ASP A 108 14.45 5.95 -7.14
C ASP A 108 14.55 5.31 -5.74
N GLU A 109 13.56 5.59 -4.87
CA GLU A 109 13.53 5.03 -3.52
C GLU A 109 13.29 3.51 -3.54
N ILE A 110 12.42 3.03 -4.43
CA ILE A 110 12.11 1.60 -4.53
C ILE A 110 13.14 0.83 -5.36
N ASP A 111 13.72 1.41 -6.41
CA ASP A 111 14.79 0.79 -7.18
C ASP A 111 16.06 0.63 -6.34
N SER A 112 16.35 1.57 -5.44
CA SER A 112 17.42 1.38 -4.45
C SER A 112 17.18 0.15 -3.55
N LYS A 113 15.93 -0.34 -3.48
CA LYS A 113 15.47 -1.46 -2.65
C LYS A 113 14.85 -2.63 -3.46
N ALA A 114 14.85 -2.62 -4.80
CA ALA A 114 14.03 -3.55 -5.60
C ALA A 114 14.48 -5.01 -5.51
N GLY A 115 15.78 -5.26 -5.35
CA GLY A 115 16.32 -6.60 -5.07
C GLY A 115 15.91 -7.14 -3.69
N HIS A 116 15.58 -6.24 -2.75
CA HIS A 116 15.15 -6.58 -1.39
C HIS A 116 13.67 -7.02 -1.35
N TYR A 117 12.84 -6.54 -2.28
CA TYR A 117 11.41 -6.90 -2.40
C TYR A 117 11.12 -8.08 -3.33
N GLY A 118 12.16 -8.76 -3.85
CA GLY A 118 11.99 -9.92 -4.74
C GLY A 118 11.39 -9.59 -6.12
N ILE A 119 11.37 -8.31 -6.52
CA ILE A 119 10.82 -7.87 -7.81
C ILE A 119 11.79 -8.27 -8.92
N LYS A 120 11.42 -9.27 -9.73
CA LYS A 120 12.16 -9.68 -10.93
C LYS A 120 11.51 -9.11 -12.18
N ARG A 121 12.16 -8.12 -12.81
CA ARG A 121 11.77 -7.60 -14.13
C ARG A 121 12.30 -8.53 -15.22
N THR A 122 11.44 -9.24 -15.93
CA THR A 122 11.82 -10.09 -17.08
C THR A 122 11.20 -9.53 -18.36
N GLY A 123 11.99 -9.43 -19.44
CA GLY A 123 11.55 -8.90 -20.74
C GLY A 123 11.65 -7.37 -20.90
N TYR A 124 12.35 -6.68 -19.99
CA TYR A 124 12.56 -5.24 -20.03
C TYR A 124 13.62 -4.86 -21.07
N ILE A 125 13.24 -4.09 -22.09
CA ILE A 125 14.17 -3.41 -23.02
C ILE A 125 14.04 -1.91 -22.76
N PRO A 126 14.98 -1.28 -22.02
CA PRO A 126 14.94 0.15 -21.78
C PRO A 126 15.14 0.91 -23.09
N ASN A 127 14.25 1.86 -23.40
CA ASN A 127 14.45 2.75 -24.55
C ASN A 127 15.36 3.93 -24.16
N THR A 128 16.67 3.65 -24.03
CA THR A 128 17.70 4.60 -23.53
C THR A 128 18.27 5.55 -24.58
N SER A 129 17.66 5.67 -25.76
CA SER A 129 18.29 6.32 -26.92
C SER A 129 18.27 7.86 -26.93
N GLU A 130 17.69 8.54 -25.94
CA GLU A 130 17.61 10.01 -25.94
C GLU A 130 17.95 10.61 -24.57
N ALA A 131 18.93 11.51 -24.56
CA ALA A 131 19.40 12.22 -23.38
C ALA A 131 18.29 13.09 -22.76
N HIS A 132 18.12 12.96 -21.45
CA HIS A 132 17.16 13.73 -20.65
C HIS A 132 17.51 15.23 -20.65
N ASN A 133 16.51 16.10 -20.87
CA ASN A 133 16.61 17.54 -20.63
C ASN A 133 15.77 17.91 -19.38
N PRO A 134 16.37 18.14 -18.20
CA PRO A 134 15.66 18.20 -16.92
C PRO A 134 15.15 19.61 -16.56
N GLN A 135 14.43 20.28 -17.47
CA GLN A 135 13.90 21.64 -17.26
C GLN A 135 12.41 21.72 -16.88
N GLY A 136 11.78 20.60 -16.48
CA GLY A 136 10.48 20.63 -15.81
C GLY A 136 10.63 21.03 -14.35
N GLU A 137 9.81 21.97 -13.86
CA GLU A 137 9.72 22.33 -12.44
C GLU A 137 9.59 21.06 -11.59
N ARG A 138 10.63 20.78 -10.79
CA ARG A 138 10.59 19.69 -9.80
C ARG A 138 9.61 20.10 -8.72
N VAL A 139 8.40 19.55 -8.76
CA VAL A 139 7.52 19.59 -7.59
C VAL A 139 8.17 18.68 -6.54
N PHE A 140 8.83 19.27 -5.53
CA PHE A 140 9.31 18.53 -4.38
C PHE A 140 8.11 17.89 -3.68
N LYS A 141 7.86 16.61 -3.95
CA LYS A 141 6.93 15.81 -3.16
C LYS A 141 7.62 15.60 -1.81
N ASN A 142 7.09 16.21 -0.74
CA ASN A 142 7.63 16.01 0.62
C ASN A 142 7.59 14.50 0.93
N MET A 143 8.74 13.96 1.31
CA MET A 143 8.85 12.56 1.72
C MET A 143 8.06 12.35 3.02
N VAL A 144 7.40 11.20 3.15
CA VAL A 144 6.72 10.84 4.39
C VAL A 144 7.74 10.51 5.47
N ASP A 145 7.60 11.10 6.65
CA ASP A 145 8.39 10.68 7.80
C ASP A 145 7.78 9.41 8.41
N VAL A 146 8.60 8.37 8.54
CA VAL A 146 8.23 7.08 9.14
C VAL A 146 8.89 6.96 10.50
N TYR A 147 8.09 6.71 11.54
CA TYR A 147 8.53 6.47 12.91
C TYR A 147 8.06 5.10 13.37
N ASP A 148 8.93 4.34 14.03
CA ASP A 148 8.63 2.97 14.48
C ASP A 148 8.79 2.80 15.98
N GLY A 149 8.08 1.81 16.54
CA GLY A 149 8.30 1.31 17.90
C GLY A 149 7.36 1.91 18.95
N ILE A 150 6.27 2.56 18.56
CA ILE A 150 5.27 3.03 19.53
C ILE A 150 4.54 1.83 20.12
N LEU A 151 4.63 1.68 21.44
CA LEU A 151 4.05 0.55 22.18
C LEU A 151 4.50 -0.80 21.61
N LYS A 152 5.75 -0.90 21.14
CA LYS A 152 6.27 -2.07 20.45
C LYS A 152 5.96 -3.37 21.20
N GLU A 153 6.25 -3.43 22.50
CA GLU A 153 6.02 -4.61 23.33
C GLU A 153 4.54 -5.00 23.39
N ASP A 154 3.65 -4.02 23.58
CA ASP A 154 2.20 -4.27 23.65
C ASP A 154 1.65 -4.73 22.30
N VAL A 155 2.13 -4.12 21.21
CA VAL A 155 1.73 -4.48 19.84
C VAL A 155 2.26 -5.88 19.49
N GLU A 156 3.50 -6.21 19.82
CA GLU A 156 4.03 -7.59 19.68
C GLU A 156 3.19 -8.60 20.46
N GLN A 157 2.85 -8.28 21.72
CA GLN A 157 2.01 -9.13 22.55
C GLN A 157 0.62 -9.30 21.92
N PHE A 158 0.07 -8.24 21.33
CA PHE A 158 -1.20 -8.26 20.61
C PHE A 158 -1.19 -9.19 19.38
N PHE A 159 -0.06 -9.26 18.65
CA PHE A 159 0.12 -10.23 17.56
C PHE A 159 0.31 -11.67 18.08
N LYS A 160 0.88 -11.87 19.27
CA LYS A 160 1.14 -13.17 19.90
C LYS A 160 -0.08 -13.75 20.65
N ASP A 161 -1.04 -12.92 21.03
CA ASP A 161 -2.21 -13.33 21.81
C ASP A 161 -3.14 -14.25 20.99
N THR A 162 -3.14 -15.54 21.32
CA THR A 162 -3.96 -16.57 20.66
C THR A 162 -5.48 -16.41 20.84
N THR A 163 -5.93 -15.58 21.80
CA THR A 163 -7.34 -15.26 21.97
C THR A 163 -7.81 -14.26 20.91
N VAL A 164 -6.92 -13.38 20.45
CA VAL A 164 -7.15 -12.37 19.42
C VAL A 164 -6.70 -12.88 18.04
N ASN A 165 -5.50 -13.44 17.94
CA ASN A 165 -4.88 -13.94 16.71
C ASN A 165 -4.61 -15.45 16.79
N ARG A 166 -5.47 -16.27 16.18
CA ARG A 166 -5.33 -17.74 16.22
C ARG A 166 -4.27 -18.30 15.27
N THR A 167 -3.63 -17.48 14.44
CA THR A 167 -2.93 -17.94 13.22
C THR A 167 -1.40 -18.00 13.32
N MET A 168 -0.84 -18.01 14.53
CA MET A 168 0.62 -18.21 14.72
C MET A 168 1.05 -19.69 14.75
N ARG A 169 0.15 -20.66 14.97
CA ARG A 169 0.55 -22.05 15.22
C ARG A 169 0.78 -22.92 13.98
N ARG A 170 0.48 -22.47 12.75
CA ARG A 170 0.61 -23.32 11.54
C ARG A 170 1.82 -22.99 10.65
N ARG A 171 2.29 -21.74 10.63
CA ARG A 171 3.45 -21.32 9.81
C ARG A 171 4.79 -21.58 10.50
N PHE A 172 4.86 -21.55 11.84
CA PHE A 172 6.10 -21.72 12.61
C PHE A 172 6.37 -23.15 13.10
N THR A 173 5.35 -23.98 13.25
CA THR A 173 5.52 -25.39 13.71
C THR A 173 5.30 -26.42 12.61
N GLY A 174 5.11 -25.99 11.36
CA GLY A 174 5.04 -26.86 10.19
C GLY A 174 6.43 -27.19 9.64
N LYS A 175 6.57 -28.33 8.95
CA LYS A 175 7.81 -28.69 8.24
C LYS A 175 8.23 -27.54 7.30
N GLY A 176 9.38 -26.92 7.58
CA GLY A 176 9.92 -25.76 6.82
C GLY A 176 10.09 -24.47 7.62
N GLY A 177 9.51 -24.36 8.83
CA GLY A 177 9.58 -23.15 9.67
C GLY A 177 11.00 -22.72 10.06
N GLU A 178 11.91 -23.67 10.29
CA GLU A 178 13.32 -23.40 10.64
C GLU A 178 14.12 -22.79 9.49
N GLN A 179 13.79 -23.15 8.23
CA GLN A 179 14.43 -22.59 7.04
C GLN A 179 13.94 -21.16 6.78
N VAL A 180 12.66 -20.89 7.02
CA VAL A 180 12.09 -19.54 6.98
C VAL A 180 12.73 -18.66 8.06
N GLN A 181 12.83 -19.14 9.31
CA GLN A 181 13.48 -18.42 10.42
C GLN A 181 14.95 -18.09 10.15
N SER A 182 15.68 -19.00 9.51
CA SER A 182 17.10 -18.83 9.21
C SER A 182 17.35 -17.86 8.05
N ALA A 183 16.50 -17.90 7.02
CA ALA A 183 16.52 -16.92 5.93
C ALA A 183 16.15 -15.51 6.43
N TYR A 184 15.24 -15.43 7.41
CA TYR A 184 14.75 -14.19 8.01
C TYR A 184 15.83 -13.48 8.84
N LYS A 185 16.53 -14.21 9.72
CA LYS A 185 17.72 -13.69 10.43
C LYS A 185 18.81 -13.15 9.50
N LEU A 186 18.97 -13.73 8.31
CA LEU A 186 19.95 -13.28 7.33
C LEU A 186 19.57 -11.96 6.63
N VAL A 187 18.28 -11.58 6.62
CA VAL A 187 17.76 -10.45 5.84
C VAL A 187 17.56 -9.19 6.69
N PHE A 188 17.25 -9.31 7.99
CA PHE A 188 16.76 -8.17 8.81
C PHE A 188 17.66 -7.78 9.99
N ASP A 189 18.83 -8.41 10.18
CA ASP A 189 19.72 -8.18 11.33
C ASP A 189 20.63 -6.94 11.18
N ARG A 190 20.18 -5.91 10.46
CA ARG A 190 20.88 -4.61 10.43
C ARG A 190 19.92 -3.50 10.84
N GLU A 191 20.13 -2.96 12.03
CA GLU A 191 19.46 -1.80 12.67
C GLU A 191 19.46 -0.48 11.85
N ALA A 192 19.95 -0.47 10.63
CA ALA A 192 20.23 0.75 9.90
C ALA A 192 19.04 1.15 9.03
N GLN A 193 18.14 1.99 9.53
CA GLN A 193 17.54 3.15 8.82
C GLN A 193 16.27 3.74 9.45
N LEU A 194 15.67 3.11 10.47
CA LEU A 194 14.42 3.59 11.07
C LEU A 194 14.69 4.44 12.31
N ARG A 195 13.97 5.55 12.45
CA ARG A 195 14.16 6.51 13.54
C ARG A 195 13.08 6.29 14.61
N PRO A 196 13.46 6.26 15.90
CA PRO A 196 12.47 6.28 16.97
C PRO A 196 11.62 7.56 16.87
N PRO A 197 10.40 7.58 17.45
CA PRO A 197 9.59 8.78 17.49
C PRO A 197 10.38 9.95 18.12
N PRO A 198 10.17 11.19 17.66
CA PRO A 198 10.89 12.33 18.19
C PRO A 198 10.55 12.53 19.67
N SER A 199 11.56 12.77 20.51
CA SER A 199 11.40 13.11 21.92
C SER A 199 11.75 14.59 22.14
N GLY A 200 10.76 15.49 22.08
CA GLY A 200 10.98 16.93 22.30
C GLY A 200 9.94 17.86 21.67
N ALA A 201 10.13 19.17 21.91
CA ALA A 201 9.14 20.27 21.80
C ALA A 201 8.39 20.48 20.46
N ASP A 202 8.73 19.76 19.39
CA ASP A 202 8.02 19.83 18.09
C ASP A 202 6.88 18.80 17.95
N ASP A 203 6.80 17.81 18.85
CA ASP A 203 5.71 16.83 18.91
C ASP A 203 5.13 16.84 20.34
N THR A 204 4.08 17.62 20.54
CA THR A 204 3.47 17.79 21.86
C THR A 204 2.72 16.51 22.24
N ASN A 205 3.39 15.70 23.05
CA ASN A 205 2.87 14.63 23.92
C ASN A 205 2.91 13.19 23.35
N MET A 206 3.91 12.41 23.78
CA MET A 206 3.98 10.96 23.54
C MET A 206 2.70 10.21 23.98
N GLU A 207 1.98 10.73 24.98
CA GLU A 207 0.67 10.19 25.39
C GLU A 207 -0.35 10.19 24.25
N ASP A 208 -0.30 11.16 23.34
CA ASP A 208 -1.21 11.23 22.19
C ASP A 208 -0.86 10.15 21.14
N HIS A 209 0.42 9.91 20.85
CA HIS A 209 0.81 8.84 19.93
C HIS A 209 0.44 7.46 20.46
N GLU A 210 0.67 7.20 21.76
CA GLU A 210 0.25 5.96 22.39
C GLU A 210 -1.26 5.78 22.35
N LYS A 211 -2.03 6.85 22.62
CA LYS A 211 -3.48 6.84 22.56
C LYS A 211 -3.98 6.45 21.17
N TYR A 212 -3.42 7.03 20.10
CA TYR A 212 -3.82 6.68 18.74
C TYR A 212 -3.34 5.28 18.31
N MET A 213 -2.17 4.82 18.79
CA MET A 213 -1.72 3.46 18.56
C MET A 213 -2.62 2.42 19.28
N LYS A 214 -3.00 2.67 20.53
CA LYS A 214 -3.98 1.87 21.28
C LYS A 214 -5.33 1.83 20.55
N LEU A 215 -5.75 2.94 19.93
CA LEU A 215 -6.94 2.97 19.09
C LEU A 215 -6.77 2.11 17.83
N ALA A 216 -5.63 2.16 17.15
CA ALA A 216 -5.35 1.30 15.99
C ALA A 216 -5.40 -0.20 16.35
N MET A 217 -4.84 -0.58 17.50
CA MET A 217 -4.97 -1.93 18.05
C MET A 217 -6.43 -2.30 18.34
N ALA A 218 -7.22 -1.38 18.92
CA ALA A 218 -8.63 -1.60 19.19
C ALA A 218 -9.45 -1.77 17.90
N VAL A 219 -9.15 -1.00 16.86
CA VAL A 219 -9.74 -1.12 15.52
C VAL A 219 -9.44 -2.50 14.92
N ALA A 220 -8.18 -2.93 14.97
CA ALA A 220 -7.76 -4.27 14.53
C ALA A 220 -8.52 -5.37 15.30
N ALA A 221 -8.61 -5.25 16.63
CA ALA A 221 -9.29 -6.20 17.48
C ALA A 221 -10.80 -6.29 17.18
N ARG A 222 -11.45 -5.15 16.91
CA ARG A 222 -12.86 -5.11 16.49
C ARG A 222 -13.06 -5.82 15.15
N GLY A 223 -12.19 -5.56 14.17
CA GLY A 223 -12.21 -6.24 12.87
C GLY A 223 -12.07 -7.76 12.98
N SER A 224 -11.10 -8.21 13.77
CA SER A 224 -10.89 -9.64 14.07
C SER A 224 -12.09 -10.29 14.76
N LYS A 225 -12.71 -9.61 15.73
CA LYS A 225 -13.92 -10.10 16.42
C LYS A 225 -15.13 -10.18 15.49
N ALA A 226 -15.27 -9.24 14.56
CA ALA A 226 -16.34 -9.21 13.57
C ALA A 226 -16.16 -10.24 12.43
N GLY A 227 -15.04 -10.98 12.41
CA GLY A 227 -14.75 -11.97 11.36
C GLY A 227 -14.38 -11.35 10.02
N LEU A 228 -14.00 -10.07 10.00
CA LEU A 228 -13.62 -9.35 8.77
C LEU A 228 -12.24 -9.80 8.23
N ALA A 229 -11.49 -10.56 9.02
CA ALA A 229 -10.30 -11.27 8.58
C ALA A 229 -10.45 -12.77 8.90
N LYS A 230 -10.35 -13.63 7.87
CA LYS A 230 -10.49 -15.10 8.01
C LYS A 230 -9.43 -15.69 8.96
N GLU A 231 -8.26 -15.06 9.03
CA GLU A 231 -7.15 -15.44 9.92
C GLU A 231 -7.09 -14.62 11.23
N ARG A 232 -8.12 -13.81 11.56
CA ARG A 232 -8.09 -12.82 12.66
C ARG A 232 -6.82 -11.96 12.64
N GLU A 233 -6.51 -11.42 11.47
CA GLU A 233 -5.31 -10.62 11.24
C GLU A 233 -5.40 -9.29 12.01
N CYS A 234 -4.37 -9.03 12.80
CA CYS A 234 -4.27 -7.91 13.74
C CYS A 234 -3.76 -6.62 13.08
N PHE A 235 -4.32 -6.22 11.94
CA PHE A 235 -3.90 -5.00 11.26
C PHE A 235 -4.98 -3.91 11.33
N GLY A 236 -4.62 -2.80 11.95
CA GLY A 236 -5.48 -1.63 12.12
C GLY A 236 -4.71 -0.35 11.82
N ALA A 237 -5.42 0.60 11.23
CA ALA A 237 -4.90 1.91 10.89
C ALA A 237 -5.88 3.00 11.33
N VAL A 238 -5.34 4.13 11.80
CA VAL A 238 -6.07 5.33 12.19
C VAL A 238 -5.42 6.52 11.50
N ILE A 239 -6.23 7.42 10.95
CA ILE A 239 -5.75 8.71 10.43
C ILE A 239 -6.30 9.82 11.31
N VAL A 240 -5.41 10.74 11.70
CA VAL A 240 -5.68 11.86 12.59
C VAL A 240 -5.33 13.16 11.88
N LYS A 241 -6.15 14.20 12.07
CA LYS A 241 -5.87 15.56 11.62
C LYS A 241 -6.18 16.52 12.76
N ASP A 242 -5.24 17.37 13.14
CA ASP A 242 -5.39 18.37 14.21
C ASP A 242 -5.94 17.77 15.53
N GLY A 243 -5.44 16.59 15.92
CA GLY A 243 -5.88 15.86 17.12
C GLY A 243 -7.25 15.18 17.01
N VAL A 244 -7.90 15.23 15.84
CA VAL A 244 -9.20 14.60 15.59
C VAL A 244 -9.02 13.36 14.73
N VAL A 245 -9.60 12.23 15.16
CA VAL A 245 -9.64 11.00 14.35
C VAL A 245 -10.57 11.22 13.16
N VAL A 246 -10.00 11.17 11.95
CA VAL A 246 -10.74 11.33 10.69
C VAL A 246 -11.11 10.00 10.07
N ALA A 247 -10.30 8.95 10.26
CA ALA A 247 -10.62 7.62 9.76
C ALA A 247 -10.05 6.52 10.65
N GLU A 248 -10.76 5.40 10.67
CA GLU A 248 -10.36 4.15 11.31
C GLU A 248 -10.65 3.02 10.34
N ALA A 249 -9.70 2.11 10.14
CA ALA A 249 -9.92 0.92 9.34
C ALA A 249 -9.09 -0.26 9.82
N CYS A 250 -9.60 -1.46 9.55
CA CYS A 250 -8.87 -2.72 9.74
C CYS A 250 -8.75 -3.45 8.40
N ASN A 251 -7.79 -4.37 8.32
CA ASN A 251 -7.61 -5.21 7.15
C ASN A 251 -8.86 -6.04 6.87
N CYS A 252 -9.37 -5.98 5.65
CA CYS A 252 -10.58 -6.67 5.22
C CYS A 252 -10.40 -7.44 3.90
N VAL A 253 -9.16 -7.68 3.44
CA VAL A 253 -8.85 -8.35 2.16
C VAL A 253 -9.70 -9.60 1.92
N LEU A 254 -9.82 -10.44 2.96
CA LEU A 254 -10.53 -11.71 2.85
C LEU A 254 -12.05 -11.58 2.92
N SER A 255 -12.58 -10.65 3.74
CA SER A 255 -14.03 -10.46 3.88
C SER A 255 -14.60 -9.68 2.70
N ASP A 256 -13.93 -8.60 2.30
CA ASP A 256 -14.28 -7.79 1.15
C ASP A 256 -13.98 -8.52 -0.17
N ARG A 257 -13.15 -9.58 -0.12
CA ARG A 257 -12.63 -10.30 -1.28
C ARG A 257 -12.01 -9.30 -2.26
N ASP A 258 -11.12 -8.46 -1.75
CA ASP A 258 -10.46 -7.37 -2.46
C ASP A 258 -9.00 -7.33 -2.02
N ALA A 259 -8.08 -7.67 -2.91
CA ALA A 259 -6.64 -7.67 -2.62
C ALA A 259 -6.09 -6.31 -2.17
N THR A 260 -6.81 -5.21 -2.47
CA THR A 260 -6.42 -3.84 -2.10
C THR A 260 -6.94 -3.39 -0.75
N ALA A 261 -7.75 -4.21 -0.06
CA ALA A 261 -8.47 -3.83 1.16
C ALA A 261 -7.62 -3.98 2.45
N THR A 262 -6.38 -3.49 2.43
CA THR A 262 -5.52 -3.39 3.63
C THR A 262 -6.01 -2.28 4.58
N ALA A 263 -5.56 -2.30 5.82
CA ALA A 263 -6.01 -1.34 6.83
C ALA A 263 -5.71 0.11 6.41
N GLU A 264 -4.50 0.34 5.90
CA GLU A 264 -3.97 1.64 5.50
C GLU A 264 -4.70 2.20 4.28
N VAL A 265 -4.87 1.38 3.22
CA VAL A 265 -5.61 1.78 2.01
C VAL A 265 -7.06 2.11 2.36
N LYS A 266 -7.71 1.30 3.19
CA LYS A 266 -9.08 1.58 3.64
C LYS A 266 -9.16 2.84 4.50
N ALA A 267 -8.19 3.08 5.38
CA ALA A 267 -8.16 4.29 6.20
C ALA A 267 -8.00 5.53 5.32
N ILE A 268 -7.12 5.50 4.31
CA ILE A 268 -6.94 6.58 3.33
C ILE A 268 -8.26 6.85 2.59
N ARG A 269 -8.89 5.81 2.02
CA ARG A 269 -10.18 5.92 1.32
C ARG A 269 -11.27 6.54 2.20
N ALA A 270 -11.34 6.15 3.47
CA ALA A 270 -12.31 6.70 4.43
C ALA A 270 -11.99 8.17 4.80
N ALA A 271 -10.72 8.51 4.97
CA ALA A 271 -10.29 9.87 5.30
C ALA A 271 -10.55 10.83 4.14
N THR A 272 -10.26 10.43 2.90
CA THR A 272 -10.47 11.27 1.72
C THR A 272 -11.96 11.53 1.49
N GLN A 273 -12.80 10.50 1.70
CA GLN A 273 -14.26 10.66 1.67
C GLN A 273 -14.74 11.63 2.74
N ARG A 274 -14.25 11.51 3.98
CA ARG A 274 -14.66 12.38 5.10
C ARG A 274 -14.22 13.83 4.89
N LEU A 275 -13.00 14.05 4.40
CA LEU A 275 -12.41 15.37 4.23
C LEU A 275 -12.77 16.01 2.89
N GLY A 276 -13.36 15.26 1.96
CA GLY A 276 -13.72 15.75 0.63
C GLY A 276 -12.51 16.11 -0.25
N THR A 277 -11.36 15.47 -0.02
CA THR A 277 -10.11 15.75 -0.73
C THR A 277 -9.24 14.50 -0.85
N TYR A 278 -8.56 14.34 -1.99
CA TYR A 278 -7.56 13.29 -2.16
C TYR A 278 -6.21 13.64 -1.50
N ASN A 279 -5.99 14.91 -1.16
CA ASN A 279 -4.79 15.41 -0.50
C ASN A 279 -4.99 15.41 1.03
N LEU A 280 -4.28 14.54 1.72
CA LEU A 280 -4.28 14.34 3.17
C LEU A 280 -3.08 15.00 3.86
N GLU A 281 -2.50 16.05 3.27
CA GLU A 281 -1.46 16.86 3.91
C GLU A 281 -1.91 17.39 5.29
N GLY A 282 -0.99 17.35 6.26
CA GLY A 282 -1.27 17.63 7.67
C GLY A 282 -1.94 16.48 8.42
N CYS A 283 -2.34 15.40 7.74
CA CYS A 283 -2.79 14.19 8.42
C CYS A 283 -1.60 13.33 8.87
N VAL A 284 -1.82 12.61 9.96
CA VAL A 284 -0.90 11.63 10.55
C VAL A 284 -1.56 10.26 10.57
N MET A 285 -0.85 9.23 10.12
CA MET A 285 -1.32 7.84 10.20
C MET A 285 -0.67 7.10 11.36
N TYR A 286 -1.45 6.31 12.08
CA TYR A 286 -0.99 5.33 13.07
C TYR A 286 -1.39 3.95 12.58
N THR A 287 -0.44 3.04 12.44
CA THR A 287 -0.68 1.66 11.98
C THR A 287 -0.02 0.66 12.92
N THR A 288 -0.72 -0.44 13.19
CA THR A 288 -0.22 -1.47 14.11
C THR A 288 1.05 -2.15 13.59
N ALA A 289 1.27 -2.19 12.28
CA ALA A 289 2.48 -2.75 11.67
C ALA A 289 2.98 -1.85 10.54
N HIS A 290 4.28 -1.92 10.25
CA HIS A 290 4.85 -1.20 9.11
C HIS A 290 4.07 -1.53 7.81
N PRO A 291 3.66 -0.52 7.02
CA PRO A 291 2.92 -0.75 5.78
C PRO A 291 3.71 -1.57 4.77
N ASP A 292 3.00 -2.40 4.00
CA ASP A 292 3.55 -3.05 2.81
C ASP A 292 3.81 -2.04 1.66
N LEU A 293 4.36 -2.51 0.54
CA LEU A 293 4.67 -1.67 -0.62
C LEU A 293 3.44 -0.98 -1.24
N MET A 294 2.30 -1.66 -1.28
CA MET A 294 1.03 -1.09 -1.78
C MET A 294 0.60 0.07 -0.88
N SER A 295 0.54 -0.22 0.42
CA SER A 295 0.05 0.69 1.46
C SER A 295 0.97 1.90 1.64
N LEU A 296 2.29 1.71 1.61
CA LEU A 296 3.26 2.81 1.63
C LEU A 296 3.14 3.69 0.38
N GLY A 297 2.95 3.09 -0.80
CA GLY A 297 2.66 3.83 -2.02
C GLY A 297 1.37 4.66 -1.90
N ALA A 298 0.31 4.10 -1.32
CA ALA A 298 -0.94 4.80 -1.07
C ALA A 298 -0.76 6.01 -0.13
N VAL A 299 0.00 5.83 0.96
CA VAL A 299 0.36 6.90 1.91
C VAL A 299 1.03 8.06 1.16
N LEU A 300 2.04 7.78 0.34
CA LEU A 300 2.76 8.79 -0.44
C LEU A 300 1.83 9.51 -1.44
N TRP A 301 1.01 8.76 -2.19
CA TRP A 301 0.07 9.35 -3.15
C TRP A 301 -1.00 10.23 -2.47
N SER A 302 -1.38 9.88 -1.24
CA SER A 302 -2.30 10.67 -0.42
C SER A 302 -1.66 11.90 0.25
N ARG A 303 -0.33 12.02 0.23
CA ARG A 303 0.43 13.12 0.88
C ARG A 303 0.28 13.19 2.40
N ILE A 304 -0.01 12.07 3.05
CA ILE A 304 0.08 11.97 4.52
C ILE A 304 1.49 12.36 4.94
N SER A 305 1.58 13.25 5.94
CA SER A 305 2.84 13.90 6.30
C SER A 305 3.73 13.00 7.15
N ARG A 306 3.12 12.20 8.04
CA ARG A 306 3.84 11.34 8.98
C ARG A 306 3.10 10.03 9.19
N ILE A 307 3.85 8.94 9.36
CA ILE A 307 3.31 7.67 9.82
C ILE A 307 4.04 7.19 11.06
N TYR A 308 3.27 6.60 11.96
CA TYR A 308 3.73 6.00 13.21
C TYR A 308 3.33 4.53 13.21
N CYS A 309 4.33 3.67 13.33
CA CYS A 309 4.20 2.22 13.23
C CYS A 309 4.42 1.58 14.60
N GLY A 310 3.54 0.64 14.97
CA GLY A 310 3.64 -0.09 16.23
C GLY A 310 4.81 -1.07 16.22
N VAL A 311 4.70 -2.10 15.38
CA VAL A 311 5.80 -3.03 15.11
C VAL A 311 6.33 -2.87 13.70
N THR A 312 7.63 -3.06 13.57
CA THR A 312 8.24 -3.25 12.26
C THR A 312 7.84 -4.62 11.71
N GLN A 313 7.78 -4.74 10.38
CA GLN A 313 7.82 -6.06 9.76
C GLN A 313 9.25 -6.59 9.84
N GLN A 314 9.69 -6.90 11.07
CA GLN A 314 10.83 -7.79 11.27
C GLN A 314 10.31 -9.20 11.07
N PHE A 315 10.56 -9.68 9.87
CA PHE A 315 10.43 -11.07 9.50
C PHE A 315 11.54 -11.83 10.23
#